data_AF-A0A7Y2E755-F1
#
_entry.id   AF-A0A7Y2E755-F1
#
_cell.length_a   1.000
_cell.length_b   1.000
_cell.length_c   1.000
_cell.angle_alpha   90.00
_cell.angle_beta   90.00
_cell.angle_gamma   90.00
#
_symmetry.space_group_name_H-M   'P 1'
#
loop_
_entity.id
_entity.type
_entity.pdbx_description
1 polymer ?
#
loop_
_entity_poly.entity_id
_entity_poly.type
_entity_poly.pdbx_seq_one_letter_code
_entity_poly.pdbx_strand_id
1 'polypeptide(L)'
;NRAAEAAAGEAFDVFAGVIRSLTIQDAFDVLNGPPDAATSLFKARASDELRERFLPVVTGSMEEVGLYRTYEDLVARYNAIPLVRPVEFDLEMYIVDETMSGLFSTLEQEEARIREDPLARTTALLQRVFGTLDA
;
A
#
# COMPACT_ATOMS: atom_id res chain seq x y z
N ASN A 1 4.91 -15.65 -8.56
CA ASN A 1 5.67 -14.50 -8.03
C ASN A 1 5.56 -14.56 -6.52
N ARG A 2 6.52 -15.18 -5.82
CA ARG A 2 6.36 -15.57 -4.41
C ARG A 2 6.42 -14.38 -3.45
N ALA A 3 7.32 -13.44 -3.72
CA ALA A 3 7.43 -12.16 -3.02
C ALA A 3 6.13 -11.37 -3.00
N ALA A 4 5.51 -11.20 -4.17
CA ALA A 4 4.25 -10.46 -4.30
C ALA A 4 3.09 -11.16 -3.57
N GLU A 5 3.05 -12.48 -3.58
CA GLU A 5 2.04 -13.27 -2.84
C GLU A 5 2.21 -13.13 -1.33
N ALA A 6 3.45 -13.16 -0.83
CA ALA A 6 3.75 -12.92 0.58
C ALA A 6 3.39 -11.49 1.02
N ALA A 7 3.78 -10.47 0.23
CA ALA A 7 3.43 -9.08 0.51
C ALA A 7 1.91 -8.85 0.50
N ALA A 8 1.18 -9.48 -0.42
CA ALA A 8 -0.27 -9.42 -0.46
C ALA A 8 -0.91 -10.08 0.78
N GLY A 9 -0.34 -11.19 1.26
CA GLY A 9 -0.74 -11.83 2.51
C GLY A 9 -0.57 -10.93 3.72
N GLU A 10 0.59 -10.28 3.86
CA GLU A 10 0.84 -9.32 4.95
C GLU A 10 -0.14 -8.14 4.89
N ALA A 11 -0.39 -7.59 3.70
CA ALA A 11 -1.35 -6.50 3.52
C ALA A 11 -2.77 -6.90 3.96
N PHE A 12 -3.19 -8.11 3.59
CA PHE A 12 -4.49 -8.65 3.94
C PHE A 12 -4.67 -8.74 5.46
N ASP A 13 -3.68 -9.28 6.18
CA ASP A 13 -3.78 -9.45 7.63
C ASP A 13 -3.87 -8.10 8.36
N VAL A 14 -3.09 -7.10 7.93
CA VAL A 14 -3.16 -5.75 8.50
C VAL A 14 -4.51 -5.10 8.22
N PHE A 15 -4.98 -5.12 6.98
CA PHE A 15 -6.29 -4.55 6.64
C PHE A 15 -7.44 -5.26 7.36
N ALA A 16 -7.38 -6.59 7.50
CA ALA A 16 -8.35 -7.34 8.28
C ALA A 16 -8.33 -6.93 9.77
N GLY A 17 -7.14 -6.65 10.33
CA GLY A 17 -6.98 -6.06 11.65
C GLY A 17 -7.69 -4.70 11.78
N VAL A 18 -7.43 -3.78 10.84
CA VAL A 18 -8.08 -2.47 10.80
C VAL A 18 -9.60 -2.59 10.71
N ILE A 19 -10.12 -3.44 9.81
CA ILE A 19 -11.56 -3.66 9.64
C ILE A 19 -12.19 -4.14 10.95
N ARG A 20 -11.56 -5.08 11.65
CA ARG A 20 -12.07 -5.59 12.95
C ARG A 20 -12.08 -4.53 14.05
N SER A 21 -11.22 -3.51 13.94
CA SER A 21 -11.15 -2.39 14.88
C SER A 21 -12.12 -1.25 14.57
N LEU A 22 -12.79 -1.28 13.41
CA LEU A 22 -13.69 -0.20 13.01
C LEU A 22 -14.91 -0.14 13.92
N THR A 23 -15.23 1.09 14.32
CA THR A 23 -16.52 1.39 14.93
C THR A 23 -17.60 1.56 13.86
N ILE A 24 -18.87 1.53 14.29
CA ILE A 24 -20.00 1.87 13.41
C ILE A 24 -19.85 3.31 12.90
N GLN A 25 -19.36 4.23 13.75
CA GLN A 25 -19.13 5.61 13.35
C GLN A 25 -18.08 5.71 12.23
N ASP A 26 -16.95 5.00 12.36
CA ASP A 26 -15.92 4.95 11.31
C ASP A 26 -16.51 4.47 9.98
N ALA A 27 -17.39 3.46 10.02
CA ALA A 27 -18.04 2.95 8.81
C ALA A 27 -18.98 3.98 8.16
N PHE A 28 -19.73 4.76 8.96
CA PHE A 28 -20.55 5.86 8.45
C PHE A 28 -19.71 7.03 7.91
N ASP A 29 -18.59 7.33 8.55
CA ASP A 29 -17.67 8.38 8.12
C ASP A 29 -17.01 8.00 6.79
N VAL A 30 -16.66 6.72 6.61
CA VAL A 30 -16.20 6.20 5.32
C VAL A 30 -17.31 6.30 4.28
N LEU A 31 -18.53 5.84 4.58
CA LEU A 31 -19.63 5.83 3.63
C LEU A 31 -19.98 7.24 3.12
N ASN A 32 -20.15 8.18 4.03
CA ASN A 32 -20.59 9.55 3.74
C ASN A 32 -19.43 10.54 3.52
N GLY A 33 -18.20 10.06 3.63
CA GLY A 33 -16.99 10.86 3.50
C GLY A 33 -16.64 11.21 2.05
N PRO A 34 -15.47 11.84 1.85
CA PRO A 34 -14.96 12.13 0.52
C PRO A 34 -14.72 10.86 -0.32
N PRO A 35 -14.50 10.98 -1.64
CA PRO A 35 -14.33 9.83 -2.54
C PRO A 35 -13.23 8.84 -2.13
N ASP A 36 -12.23 9.27 -1.37
CA ASP A 36 -11.09 8.50 -0.89
C ASP A 36 -11.18 8.14 0.61
N ALA A 37 -12.34 8.28 1.25
CA ALA A 37 -12.46 8.17 2.71
C ALA A 37 -11.99 6.83 3.28
N ALA A 38 -12.27 5.71 2.61
CA ALA A 38 -11.79 4.40 3.04
C ALA A 38 -10.27 4.32 2.91
N THR A 39 -9.74 4.74 1.77
CA THR A 39 -8.31 4.76 1.47
C THR A 39 -7.56 5.62 2.49
N SER A 40 -8.06 6.81 2.78
CA SER A 40 -7.50 7.72 3.78
C SER A 40 -7.54 7.13 5.20
N LEU A 41 -8.62 6.42 5.57
CA LEU A 41 -8.68 5.70 6.83
C LEU A 41 -7.62 4.60 6.92
N PHE A 42 -7.49 3.77 5.89
CA PHE A 42 -6.49 2.70 5.86
C PHE A 42 -5.07 3.26 5.85
N LYS A 43 -4.79 4.32 5.09
CA LYS A 43 -3.51 5.03 5.14
C LYS A 43 -3.19 5.48 6.56
N ALA A 44 -4.15 6.05 7.28
CA ALA A 44 -3.93 6.54 8.64
C ALA A 44 -3.73 5.42 9.67
N ARG A 45 -4.39 4.26 9.51
CA ARG A 45 -4.39 3.19 10.54
C ARG A 45 -3.46 2.01 10.24
N ALA A 46 -3.08 1.80 8.98
CA ALA A 46 -2.32 0.62 8.57
C ALA A 46 -0.88 0.94 8.14
N SER A 47 -0.55 2.18 7.77
CA SER A 47 0.73 2.48 7.11
C SER A 47 1.96 2.04 7.91
N ASP A 48 1.97 2.27 9.22
CA ASP A 48 3.13 1.94 10.05
C ASP A 48 3.32 0.42 10.16
N GLU A 49 2.26 -0.33 10.46
CA GLU A 49 2.31 -1.79 10.54
C GLU A 49 2.62 -2.43 9.18
N LEU A 50 2.06 -1.88 8.09
CA LEU A 50 2.37 -2.34 6.74
C LEU A 50 3.85 -2.15 6.41
N ARG A 51 4.41 -0.99 6.74
CA ARG A 51 5.83 -0.70 6.52
C ARG A 51 6.72 -1.70 7.26
N GLU A 52 6.41 -1.97 8.53
CA GLU A 52 7.15 -2.93 9.35
C GLU A 52 7.10 -4.36 8.77
N ARG A 53 5.94 -4.80 8.29
CA ARG A 53 5.76 -6.14 7.71
C ARG A 53 6.31 -6.26 6.30
N PHE A 54 6.28 -5.19 5.52
CA PHE A 54 6.76 -5.18 4.14
C PHE A 54 8.27 -5.15 4.05
N LEU A 55 8.94 -4.48 5.00
CA LEU A 55 10.40 -4.37 5.02
C LEU A 55 11.08 -5.73 4.80
N PRO A 56 10.90 -6.77 5.64
CA PRO A 56 11.58 -8.05 5.44
C PRO A 56 11.20 -8.76 4.12
N VAL A 57 9.98 -8.56 3.61
CA VAL A 57 9.54 -9.13 2.33
C VAL A 57 10.25 -8.47 1.16
N VAL A 58 10.35 -7.13 1.18
CA VAL A 58 11.05 -6.35 0.17
C VAL A 58 12.54 -6.67 0.19
N THR A 59 13.17 -6.67 1.37
CA THR A 59 14.60 -6.98 1.53
C THR A 59 14.92 -8.37 0.99
N GLY A 60 14.15 -9.39 1.36
CA GLY A 60 14.32 -10.74 0.83
C GLY A 60 14.14 -10.80 -0.69
N SER A 61 13.18 -10.06 -1.24
CA SER A 61 12.95 -9.99 -2.69
C SER A 61 14.12 -9.34 -3.43
N MET A 62 14.66 -8.25 -2.88
CA MET A 62 15.81 -7.53 -3.43
C MET A 62 17.08 -8.40 -3.42
N GLU A 63 17.27 -9.19 -2.37
CA GLU A 63 18.36 -10.16 -2.28
C GLU A 63 18.21 -11.28 -3.32
N GLU A 64 17.02 -11.85 -3.47
CA GLU A 64 16.74 -12.90 -4.46
C GLU A 64 17.06 -12.47 -5.89
N VAL A 65 16.76 -11.21 -6.24
CA VAL A 65 17.06 -10.66 -7.58
C VAL A 65 18.47 -10.06 -7.70
N GLY A 66 19.27 -10.09 -6.64
CA GLY A 66 20.63 -9.53 -6.63
C GLY A 66 20.69 -8.01 -6.78
N LEU A 67 19.58 -7.31 -6.48
CA LEU A 67 19.48 -5.86 -6.64
C LEU A 67 20.41 -5.13 -5.65
N TYR A 68 20.53 -5.63 -4.42
CA TYR A 68 21.37 -5.04 -3.38
C TYR A 68 22.83 -4.92 -3.84
N ARG A 69 23.42 -6.03 -4.30
CA ARG A 69 24.80 -6.06 -4.80
C ARG A 69 25.02 -5.12 -5.99
N THR A 70 24.06 -5.12 -6.92
CA THR A 70 24.13 -4.29 -8.13
C THR A 70 24.11 -2.80 -7.78
N TYR A 71 23.28 -2.42 -6.81
CA TYR A 71 23.18 -1.05 -6.33
C TYR A 71 24.42 -0.61 -5.54
N GLU A 72 24.90 -1.43 -4.60
CA GLU A 72 26.12 -1.14 -3.82
C GLU A 72 27.34 -0.95 -4.71
N ASP A 73 27.54 -1.83 -5.69
CA ASP A 73 28.66 -1.73 -6.64
C ASP A 73 28.59 -0.43 -7.46
N LEU A 74 27.38 -0.03 -7.87
CA LEU A 74 27.16 1.20 -8.63
C LEU A 74 27.48 2.43 -7.78
N VAL A 75 26.94 2.49 -6.55
CA VAL A 75 27.17 3.60 -5.62
C VAL A 75 28.64 3.70 -5.23
N ALA A 76 29.30 2.58 -4.96
CA ALA A 76 30.73 2.55 -4.64
C ALA A 76 31.58 3.13 -5.78
N ARG A 77 31.29 2.74 -7.03
CA ARG A 77 31.99 3.28 -8.22
C ARG A 77 31.71 4.75 -8.44
N TYR A 78 30.46 5.20 -8.24
CA TYR A 78 30.11 6.62 -8.37
C TYR A 78 30.82 7.46 -7.31
N ASN A 79 30.76 7.03 -6.04
CA ASN A 79 31.36 7.74 -4.91
C ASN A 79 32.90 7.74 -4.94
N ALA A 80 33.53 6.85 -5.73
CA ALA A 80 34.98 6.83 -5.95
C ALA A 80 35.48 7.94 -6.90
N ILE A 81 34.59 8.65 -7.61
CA ILE A 81 34.98 9.73 -8.52
C ILE A 81 35.34 10.99 -7.70
N PRO A 82 36.57 11.54 -7.81
CA PRO A 82 36.92 12.76 -7.10
C PRO A 82 36.02 13.93 -7.48
N LEU A 83 35.71 14.81 -6.51
CA LEU A 83 34.90 16.03 -6.68
C LEU A 83 33.39 15.82 -6.94
N VAL A 84 32.88 14.59 -6.86
CA VAL A 84 31.42 14.35 -6.86
C VAL A 84 30.84 14.44 -5.45
N ARG A 85 29.53 14.68 -5.37
CA ARG A 85 28.79 14.60 -4.09
C ARG A 85 28.42 13.13 -3.84
N PRO A 86 28.78 12.54 -2.69
CA PRO A 86 28.42 11.16 -2.39
C PRO A 86 26.91 10.93 -2.44
N VAL A 87 26.52 9.77 -2.96
CA VAL A 87 25.14 9.28 -2.89
C VAL A 87 24.96 8.54 -1.57
N GLU A 88 24.04 9.05 -0.74
CA GLU A 88 23.52 8.42 0.46
C GLU A 88 22.01 8.22 0.25
N PHE A 89 21.64 7.14 -0.44
CA PHE A 89 20.24 6.83 -0.72
C PHE A 89 19.88 5.46 -0.17
N ASP A 90 18.84 5.43 0.65
CA ASP A 90 18.29 4.20 1.20
C ASP A 90 17.35 3.57 0.18
N LEU A 91 17.91 2.69 -0.66
CA LEU A 91 17.17 1.99 -1.70
C LEU A 91 16.07 1.10 -1.11
N GLU A 92 16.32 0.50 0.05
CA GLU A 92 15.38 -0.41 0.71
C GLU A 92 14.13 0.35 1.15
N MET A 93 14.32 1.44 1.92
CA MET A 93 13.21 2.28 2.35
C MET A 93 12.45 2.91 1.19
N TYR A 94 13.16 3.33 0.14
CA TYR A 94 12.52 3.85 -1.07
C TYR A 94 11.60 2.82 -1.73
N ILE A 95 12.06 1.57 -1.89
CA ILE A 95 11.24 0.53 -2.51
C ILE A 95 10.06 0.15 -1.62
N VAL A 96 10.22 0.14 -0.30
CA VAL A 96 9.10 -0.07 0.64
C VAL A 96 8.05 1.03 0.47
N ASP A 97 8.46 2.30 0.45
CA ASP A 97 7.54 3.43 0.29
C ASP A 97 6.84 3.41 -1.09
N GLU A 98 7.54 3.06 -2.17
CA GLU A 98 6.94 2.88 -3.50
C GLU A 98 5.97 1.70 -3.54
N THR A 99 6.28 0.60 -2.84
CA THR A 99 5.38 -0.55 -2.72
C THR A 99 4.11 -0.17 -1.98
N MET A 100 4.23 0.57 -0.88
CA MET A 100 3.08 1.11 -0.14
C MET A 100 2.26 2.07 -0.98
N SER A 101 2.92 2.96 -1.74
CA SER A 101 2.27 3.89 -2.66
C SER A 101 1.43 3.13 -3.71
N GLY A 102 2.00 2.09 -4.33
CA GLY A 102 1.30 1.23 -5.28
C GLY A 102 0.10 0.48 -4.66
N LEU A 103 0.27 -0.04 -3.44
CA LEU A 103 -0.81 -0.70 -2.70
C LEU A 103 -1.99 0.25 -2.47
N PHE A 104 -1.72 1.45 -1.94
CA PHE A 104 -2.77 2.41 -1.66
C PHE A 104 -3.38 3.03 -2.90
N SER A 105 -2.60 3.19 -3.98
CA SER A 105 -3.14 3.60 -5.29
C SER A 105 -4.12 2.57 -5.83
N THR A 106 -3.83 1.27 -5.65
CA THR A 106 -4.76 0.20 -6.03
C THR A 106 -6.04 0.25 -5.19
N LEU A 107 -5.90 0.42 -3.88
CA LEU A 107 -7.05 0.55 -2.97
C LEU A 107 -7.95 1.74 -3.34
N GLU A 108 -7.35 2.89 -3.66
CA GLU A 108 -8.05 4.10 -4.08
C GLU A 108 -8.85 3.87 -5.36
N GLN A 109 -8.26 3.18 -6.34
CA GLN A 109 -8.95 2.82 -7.58
C GLN A 109 -10.13 1.86 -7.34
N GLU A 110 -9.99 0.90 -6.43
CA GLU A 110 -11.09 0.00 -6.05
C GLU A 110 -12.21 0.74 -5.32
N GLU A 111 -11.86 1.64 -4.39
CA GLU A 111 -12.83 2.48 -3.68
C GLU A 111 -13.62 3.37 -4.65
N ALA A 112 -12.91 4.09 -5.53
CA ALA A 112 -13.52 4.95 -6.53
C ALA A 112 -14.49 4.16 -7.40
N ARG A 113 -14.09 2.96 -7.85
CA ARG A 113 -14.94 2.09 -8.67
C ARG A 113 -16.22 1.69 -7.94
N ILE A 114 -16.15 1.31 -6.66
CA ILE A 114 -17.32 0.92 -5.86
C ILE A 114 -18.28 2.10 -5.67
N ARG A 115 -17.75 3.32 -5.50
CA ARG A 115 -18.54 4.54 -5.34
C ARG A 115 -19.24 4.94 -6.63
N GLU A 116 -18.51 4.98 -7.73
CA GLU A 116 -18.97 5.55 -9.01
C GLU A 116 -19.77 4.58 -9.88
N ASP A 117 -19.43 3.29 -9.86
CA ASP A 117 -20.03 2.29 -10.74
C ASP A 117 -20.91 1.30 -9.95
N PRO A 118 -22.26 1.37 -10.10
CA PRO A 118 -23.16 0.39 -9.51
C PRO A 118 -22.86 -1.06 -9.93
N LEU A 119 -22.26 -1.30 -11.10
CA LEU A 119 -21.87 -2.65 -11.55
C LEU A 119 -20.67 -3.20 -10.79
N ALA A 120 -19.81 -2.31 -10.25
CA ALA A 120 -18.70 -2.71 -9.40
C ALA A 120 -19.15 -3.12 -7.98
N ARG A 121 -20.40 -2.81 -7.61
CA ARG A 121 -21.04 -3.25 -6.37
C ARG A 121 -21.55 -4.68 -6.58
N THR A 122 -20.62 -5.62 -6.65
CA THR A 122 -20.88 -7.02 -7.01
C THR A 122 -21.65 -7.82 -5.95
N THR A 123 -21.80 -7.27 -4.74
CA THR A 123 -22.49 -7.93 -3.63
C THR A 123 -23.78 -7.18 -3.26
N ALA A 124 -24.78 -7.93 -2.80
CA ALA A 124 -26.04 -7.35 -2.31
C ALA A 124 -25.83 -6.34 -1.16
N LEU A 125 -24.78 -6.55 -0.35
CA LEU A 125 -24.43 -5.62 0.73
C LEU A 125 -23.89 -4.30 0.17
N LEU A 126 -22.95 -4.35 -0.78
CA LEU A 126 -22.42 -3.14 -1.42
C LEU A 126 -23.52 -2.37 -2.15
N GLN A 127 -24.40 -3.07 -2.89
CA GLN A 127 -25.55 -2.45 -3.55
C GLN A 127 -26.48 -1.76 -2.56
N ARG A 128 -26.77 -2.40 -1.43
CA ARG A 128 -27.65 -1.84 -0.40
C ARG A 128 -27.03 -0.63 0.30
N VAL A 129 -25.75 -0.69 0.63
CA VAL A 129 -25.06 0.35 1.40
C VAL A 129 -24.74 1.57 0.54
N PHE A 130 -24.23 1.38 -0.68
CA PHE A 130 -23.91 2.51 -1.56
C PHE A 130 -25.11 2.96 -2.40
N GLY A 131 -26.10 2.10 -2.63
CA GLY A 131 -27.34 2.48 -3.32
C GLY A 131 -28.19 3.50 -2.57
N THR A 132 -27.99 3.68 -1.25
CA THR A 132 -28.62 4.78 -0.52
C THR A 132 -28.01 6.16 -0.84
N LEU A 133 -26.84 6.21 -1.47
CA LEU A 133 -26.18 7.45 -1.88
C LEU A 133 -26.60 7.91 -3.29
N ASP A 134 -27.16 7.01 -4.11
CA ASP A 134 -27.59 7.30 -5.48
C ASP A 134 -29.03 7.88 -5.56
N ALA A 135 -29.75 7.92 -4.43
CA ALA A 135 -31.19 8.17 -4.34
C ALA A 135 -31.54 9.66 -4.12
#